data_AF-A0A1R1BPA6-F1
#
_entry.id   AF-A0A1R1BPA6-F1
#
_cell.length_a   1.000
_cell.length_b   1.000
_cell.length_c   1.000
_cell.angle_alpha   90.00
_cell.angle_beta   90.00
_cell.angle_gamma   90.00
#
_symmetry.space_group_name_H-M   'P 1'
#
loop_
_entity.id
_entity.type
_entity.pdbx_description
1 polymer ?
#
loop_
_entity_poly.entity_id
_entity_poly.type
_entity_poly.pdbx_seq_one_letter_code
_entity_poly.pdbx_strand_id
1 'polypeptide(L)'
;MKNSNQNSDAGFGLFLVPILIFILLSLSLIIKYILNNYPEKVIFGPLYFIFVSIKVFVLEVPLANFTFNILFLIGILFYASMVIPKIRTIYDGLPVLIPFFQMCFLMLIASVFGLEFLNSWADNQMLSKAGAVLSAIITYVLIRLLMSYWYYKFPISSMITREDKLNNQTVSAVASSANTLMLPNGRMHKNLVLFALIFLFFLFIASCTNIPTPLDSNKLMKEQFSREPAAGTKLFNKEEHNGIQARDFNISGLTRGVSTRMLIWDFNSEDHDIVQILVDGKIIQDSIVLTNTPVAFTVPVPGVITIKGIQDQGGGLAYAVKFPQTRFTCFNIVAVNGVNTYTLLPKL
;
A
#
# COMPACT_ATOMS: atom_id res chain seq x y z
N MET A 1 -16.26 -32.15 59.17
CA MET A 1 -15.27 -32.00 58.08
C MET A 1 -15.56 -30.71 57.34
N LYS A 2 -14.73 -29.67 57.56
CA LYS A 2 -14.87 -28.34 56.95
C LYS A 2 -13.94 -28.30 55.74
N ASN A 3 -14.51 -28.18 54.54
CA ASN A 3 -13.78 -28.20 53.29
C ASN A 3 -13.18 -26.81 53.03
N SER A 4 -11.87 -26.65 53.26
CA SER A 4 -11.14 -25.40 53.06
C SER A 4 -10.47 -25.39 51.68
N ASN A 5 -11.22 -25.04 50.64
CA ASN A 5 -10.64 -24.60 49.37
C ASN A 5 -10.65 -23.07 49.35
N GLN A 6 -9.60 -22.47 49.90
CA GLN A 6 -9.32 -21.04 49.75
C GLN A 6 -8.29 -20.85 48.63
N ASN A 7 -8.80 -20.33 47.52
CA ASN A 7 -8.24 -19.27 46.68
C ASN A 7 -6.72 -19.31 46.37
N SER A 8 -6.39 -19.81 45.18
CA SER A 8 -5.10 -19.60 44.51
C SER A 8 -5.22 -18.68 43.27
N ASP A 9 -6.10 -17.68 43.30
CA ASP A 9 -6.37 -16.80 42.14
C ASP A 9 -5.53 -15.51 42.11
N ALA A 10 -4.58 -15.32 43.04
CA ALA A 10 -3.81 -14.07 43.17
C ALA A 10 -2.60 -13.95 42.22
N GLY A 11 -2.25 -14.97 41.43
CA GLY A 11 -0.99 -15.00 40.68
C GLY A 11 -1.02 -14.42 39.26
N PHE A 12 -2.18 -14.39 38.59
CA PHE A 12 -2.24 -14.06 37.15
C PHE A 12 -2.44 -12.57 36.83
N GLY A 13 -2.96 -11.78 37.78
CA GLY A 13 -3.26 -10.36 37.54
C GLY A 13 -2.02 -9.48 37.36
N LEU A 14 -0.91 -9.80 38.02
CA LEU A 14 0.28 -8.93 38.06
C LEU A 14 1.05 -8.90 36.73
N PHE A 15 1.01 -9.98 35.95
CA PHE A 15 1.72 -10.06 34.66
C PHE A 15 0.92 -9.48 33.48
N LEU A 16 -0.40 -9.42 33.59
CA LEU A 16 -1.26 -8.92 32.49
C LEU A 16 -1.19 -7.40 32.34
N VAL A 17 -1.00 -6.66 33.44
CA VAL A 17 -0.92 -5.19 33.42
C VAL A 17 0.26 -4.67 32.60
N PRO A 18 1.53 -5.10 32.83
CA PRO A 18 2.67 -4.62 32.05
C PRO A 18 2.58 -5.02 30.56
N ILE A 19 2.04 -6.21 30.26
CA ILE A 19 1.81 -6.65 28.86
C ILE A 19 0.79 -5.73 28.18
N LEU A 20 -0.32 -5.42 28.85
CA LEU A 20 -1.33 -4.53 28.29
C LEU A 20 -0.78 -3.11 28.08
N ILE A 21 0.01 -2.59 29.03
CA ILE A 21 0.68 -1.29 28.88
C ILE A 21 1.63 -1.29 27.68
N PHE A 22 2.43 -2.34 27.50
CA PHE A 22 3.33 -2.49 26.37
C PHE A 22 2.57 -2.55 25.03
N ILE A 23 1.45 -3.28 24.96
CA ILE A 23 0.58 -3.34 23.77
C ILE A 23 -0.01 -1.95 23.46
N LEU A 24 -0.49 -1.23 24.47
CA LEU A 24 -1.05 0.11 24.26
C LEU A 24 0.01 1.13 23.83
N LEU A 25 1.21 1.09 24.41
CA LEU A 25 2.33 1.95 24.02
C LEU A 25 2.80 1.66 22.60
N SER A 26 2.97 0.39 22.25
CA SER A 26 3.35 0.00 20.88
C SER A 26 2.28 0.42 19.87
N LEU A 27 1.00 0.25 20.18
CA LEU A 27 -0.10 0.69 19.32
C LEU A 27 -0.10 2.21 19.12
N SER A 28 0.12 2.98 20.19
CA SER A 28 0.23 4.45 20.14
C SER A 28 1.38 4.90 19.24
N LEU A 29 2.56 4.29 19.39
CA LEU A 29 3.72 4.57 18.54
C LEU A 29 3.44 4.24 17.07
N ILE A 30 2.76 3.13 16.79
CA ILE A 30 2.41 2.74 15.41
C ILE A 30 1.38 3.71 14.82
N ILE A 31 0.37 4.14 15.59
CA ILE A 31 -0.59 5.15 15.13
C ILE A 31 0.14 6.46 14.80
N LYS A 32 1.04 6.92 15.68
CA LYS A 32 1.85 8.11 15.42
C LYS A 32 2.71 7.96 14.17
N TYR A 33 3.32 6.79 13.98
CA TYR A 33 4.08 6.47 12.76
C TYR A 33 3.18 6.54 11.51
N ILE A 34 1.99 5.94 11.55
CA ILE A 34 1.05 5.94 10.41
C ILE A 34 0.60 7.37 10.09
N LEU A 35 0.23 8.16 11.09
CA LEU A 35 -0.21 9.54 10.88
C LEU A 35 0.91 10.43 10.35
N ASN A 36 2.15 10.23 10.79
CA ASN A 36 3.29 11.00 10.32
C ASN A 36 3.71 10.65 8.89
N ASN A 37 3.68 9.36 8.51
CA ASN A 37 4.15 8.91 7.20
C ASN A 37 3.04 8.90 6.13
N TYR A 38 1.77 8.84 6.54
CA TYR A 38 0.63 8.68 5.63
C TYR A 38 -0.57 9.58 5.97
N PRO A 39 -0.37 10.87 6.29
CA PRO A 39 -1.47 11.73 6.76
C PRO A 39 -2.59 11.83 5.72
N GLU A 40 -2.23 12.10 4.46
CA GLU A 40 -3.19 12.23 3.35
C GLU A 40 -3.96 10.93 3.09
N LYS A 41 -3.26 9.79 3.14
CA LYS A 41 -3.85 8.47 2.86
C LYS A 41 -4.87 8.08 3.93
N VAL A 42 -4.60 8.42 5.19
CA VAL A 42 -5.48 8.12 6.32
C VAL A 42 -6.69 9.05 6.33
N ILE A 43 -6.48 10.36 6.09
CA ILE A 43 -7.54 11.37 6.15
C ILE A 43 -8.52 11.23 4.98
N PHE A 44 -8.01 11.09 3.75
CA PHE A 44 -8.84 11.06 2.54
C PHE A 44 -9.20 9.64 2.09
N GLY A 45 -8.61 8.61 2.70
CA GLY A 45 -9.01 7.21 2.58
C GLY A 45 -9.20 6.76 1.12
N PRO A 46 -10.35 6.17 0.76
CA PRO A 46 -10.60 5.69 -0.61
C PRO A 46 -10.48 6.77 -1.70
N LEU A 47 -10.81 8.04 -1.42
CA LEU A 47 -10.75 9.11 -2.42
C LEU A 47 -9.30 9.40 -2.85
N TYR A 48 -8.37 9.36 -1.90
CA TYR A 48 -6.95 9.49 -2.19
C TYR A 48 -6.48 8.40 -3.16
N PHE A 49 -6.91 7.15 -2.94
CA PHE A 49 -6.52 6.04 -3.82
C PHE A 49 -7.10 6.14 -5.22
N ILE A 50 -8.30 6.71 -5.40
CA ILE A 50 -8.82 7.00 -6.75
C ILE A 50 -7.90 8.01 -7.46
N PHE A 51 -7.52 9.09 -6.77
CA PHE A 51 -6.61 10.08 -7.33
C PHE A 51 -5.23 9.50 -7.68
N VAL A 52 -4.66 8.69 -6.78
CA VAL A 52 -3.39 7.98 -7.04
C VAL A 52 -3.52 6.99 -8.19
N SER A 53 -4.63 6.26 -8.28
CA SER A 53 -4.89 5.33 -9.40
C SER A 53 -4.93 6.07 -10.74
N ILE A 54 -5.56 7.24 -10.79
CA ILE A 54 -5.57 8.11 -11.98
C ILE A 54 -4.13 8.55 -12.30
N LYS A 55 -3.34 8.95 -11.31
CA LYS A 55 -1.93 9.30 -11.51
C LYS A 55 -1.12 8.14 -12.09
N VAL A 56 -1.22 6.93 -11.53
CA VAL A 56 -0.54 5.74 -12.09
C VAL A 56 -0.97 5.49 -13.54
N PHE A 57 -2.26 5.63 -13.83
CA PHE A 57 -2.78 5.41 -15.18
C PHE A 57 -2.31 6.44 -16.21
N VAL A 58 -2.27 7.71 -15.82
CA VAL A 58 -1.89 8.84 -16.68
C VAL A 58 -0.37 8.94 -16.85
N LEU A 59 0.37 8.86 -15.75
CA LEU A 59 1.82 8.99 -15.73
C LEU A 59 2.53 7.68 -16.09
N GLU A 60 1.82 6.55 -16.05
CA GLU A 60 2.35 5.22 -16.33
C GLU A 60 3.49 4.77 -15.41
N VAL A 61 3.54 5.34 -14.21
CA VAL A 61 4.59 5.14 -13.21
C VAL A 61 3.95 4.51 -11.96
N PRO A 62 4.56 3.48 -11.36
CA PRO A 62 4.04 2.91 -10.13
C PRO A 62 4.16 3.91 -8.98
N LEU A 63 3.20 3.90 -8.06
CA LEU A 63 3.19 4.77 -6.88
C LEU A 63 3.12 3.94 -5.59
N ALA A 64 3.74 4.46 -4.53
CA ALA A 64 3.76 3.78 -3.23
C ALA A 64 2.35 3.54 -2.67
N ASN A 65 2.00 2.27 -2.46
CA ASN A 65 0.70 1.85 -1.92
C ASN A 65 0.72 1.78 -0.38
N PHE A 66 -0.45 1.62 0.26
CA PHE A 66 -0.50 1.08 1.62
C PHE A 66 -0.07 -0.38 1.60
N THR A 67 0.77 -0.77 2.55
CA THR A 67 1.06 -2.19 2.76
C THR A 67 -0.17 -2.88 3.34
N PHE A 68 -0.37 -4.16 3.00
CA PHE A 68 -1.43 -4.96 3.60
C PHE A 68 -1.33 -5.01 5.13
N ASN A 69 -0.13 -4.85 5.69
CA ASN A 69 0.13 -4.77 7.12
C ASN A 69 -0.55 -3.55 7.76
N ILE A 70 -0.44 -2.37 7.13
CA ILE A 70 -1.11 -1.15 7.61
C ILE A 70 -2.63 -1.33 7.53
N LEU A 71 -3.12 -1.87 6.42
CA LEU A 71 -4.55 -2.10 6.21
C LEU A 71 -5.13 -3.09 7.24
N PHE A 72 -4.38 -4.15 7.55
CA PHE A 72 -4.73 -5.13 8.59
C PHE A 72 -4.80 -4.46 9.98
N LEU A 73 -3.81 -3.62 10.32
CA LEU A 73 -3.83 -2.90 11.59
C LEU A 73 -5.01 -1.93 11.69
N ILE A 74 -5.31 -1.17 10.64
CA ILE A 74 -6.49 -0.30 10.56
C ILE A 74 -7.76 -1.14 10.80
N GLY A 75 -7.84 -2.32 10.19
CA GLY A 75 -8.93 -3.26 10.41
C GLY A 75 -9.05 -3.70 11.87
N ILE A 76 -7.93 -4.02 12.54
CA ILE A 76 -7.93 -4.44 13.95
C ILE A 76 -8.45 -3.31 14.82
N LEU A 77 -7.94 -2.10 14.60
CA LEU A 77 -8.36 -0.90 15.33
C LEU A 77 -9.86 -0.65 15.13
N PHE A 78 -10.34 -0.76 13.90
CA PHE A 78 -11.74 -0.58 13.57
C PHE A 78 -12.65 -1.66 14.15
N TYR A 79 -12.19 -2.92 14.19
CA TYR A 79 -12.95 -3.98 14.84
C TYR A 79 -12.98 -3.80 16.38
N ALA A 80 -11.84 -3.45 16.97
CA ALA A 80 -11.72 -3.19 18.40
C ALA A 80 -12.64 -2.03 18.83
N SER A 81 -12.77 -0.98 18.03
CA SER A 81 -13.66 0.15 18.32
C SER A 81 -15.14 -0.29 18.43
N MET A 82 -15.56 -1.32 17.69
CA MET A 82 -16.91 -1.88 17.79
C MET A 82 -17.09 -2.83 18.98
N VAL A 83 -16.02 -3.45 19.45
CA VAL A 83 -16.06 -4.47 20.52
C VAL A 83 -15.97 -3.81 21.90
N ILE A 84 -15.08 -2.84 22.08
CA ILE A 84 -14.78 -2.21 23.37
C ILE A 84 -15.92 -1.25 23.75
N PRO A 85 -16.65 -1.48 24.86
CA PRO A 85 -17.82 -0.69 25.22
C PRO A 85 -17.56 0.82 25.31
N LYS A 86 -16.42 1.23 25.89
CA LYS A 86 -16.06 2.65 26.06
C LYS A 86 -15.92 3.41 24.74
N ILE A 87 -15.36 2.76 23.71
CA ILE A 87 -15.20 3.37 22.38
C ILE A 87 -16.53 3.28 21.62
N ARG A 88 -17.26 2.17 21.81
CA ARG A 88 -18.55 1.94 21.18
C ARG A 88 -19.59 2.99 21.53
N THR A 89 -19.50 3.63 22.70
CA THR A 89 -20.38 4.75 23.09
C THR A 89 -20.48 5.85 22.02
N ILE A 90 -19.41 6.10 21.25
CA ILE A 90 -19.42 7.06 20.13
C ILE A 90 -20.39 6.61 19.04
N TYR A 91 -20.37 5.31 18.72
CA TYR A 91 -21.27 4.71 17.73
C TYR A 91 -22.69 4.57 18.26
N ASP A 92 -22.87 4.34 19.55
CA ASP A 92 -24.17 4.29 20.19
C ASP A 92 -24.85 5.68 20.12
N GLY A 93 -24.07 6.78 20.22
CA GLY A 93 -24.57 8.15 20.02
C GLY A 93 -24.83 8.53 18.55
N LEU A 94 -24.14 7.90 17.61
CA LEU A 94 -24.30 8.13 16.16
C LEU A 94 -24.31 6.80 15.39
N PRO A 95 -25.43 6.06 15.39
CA PRO A 95 -25.49 4.70 14.82
C PRO A 95 -25.11 4.59 13.35
N VAL A 96 -25.27 5.69 12.58
CA VAL A 96 -24.89 5.78 11.17
C VAL A 96 -23.37 5.66 10.94
N LEU A 97 -22.55 5.93 11.96
CA LEU A 97 -21.10 5.88 11.83
C LEU A 97 -20.57 4.46 11.59
N ILE A 98 -21.19 3.43 12.18
CA ILE A 98 -20.76 2.04 11.98
C ILE A 98 -20.83 1.65 10.49
N PRO A 99 -22.00 1.69 9.82
CA PRO A 99 -22.08 1.33 8.41
C PRO A 99 -21.26 2.27 7.52
N PHE A 100 -21.17 3.55 7.87
CA PHE A 100 -20.29 4.49 7.17
C PHE A 100 -18.82 4.05 7.20
N PHE A 101 -18.24 3.81 8.37
CA PHE A 101 -16.85 3.38 8.47
C PHE A 101 -16.62 1.99 7.89
N GLN A 102 -17.62 1.10 7.93
CA GLN A 102 -17.54 -0.20 7.26
C GLN A 102 -17.45 -0.05 5.74
N MET A 103 -18.28 0.83 5.17
CA MET A 103 -18.19 1.21 3.76
C MET A 103 -16.81 1.78 3.43
N CYS A 104 -16.33 2.75 4.20
CA CYS A 104 -15.02 3.35 3.98
C CYS A 104 -13.89 2.31 4.05
N PHE A 105 -13.90 1.42 5.05
CA PHE A 105 -12.88 0.40 5.24
C PHE A 105 -12.88 -0.62 4.10
N LEU A 106 -14.03 -1.15 3.71
CA LEU A 106 -14.10 -2.13 2.62
C LEU A 106 -13.76 -1.50 1.27
N MET A 107 -14.17 -0.25 1.03
CA MET A 107 -13.74 0.50 -0.14
C MET A 107 -12.24 0.78 -0.13
N LEU A 108 -11.64 1.03 1.04
CA LEU A 108 -10.18 1.18 1.16
C LEU A 108 -9.46 -0.11 0.76
N ILE A 109 -9.96 -1.28 1.20
CA ILE A 109 -9.43 -2.58 0.76
C ILE A 109 -9.51 -2.69 -0.77
N ALA A 110 -10.68 -2.43 -1.35
CA ALA A 110 -10.87 -2.47 -2.81
C ALA A 110 -9.88 -1.55 -3.53
N SER A 111 -9.64 -0.37 -2.96
CA SER A 111 -8.77 0.65 -3.55
C SER A 111 -7.30 0.25 -3.52
N VAL A 112 -6.83 -0.33 -2.41
CA VAL A 112 -5.46 -0.85 -2.29
C VAL A 112 -5.23 -1.97 -3.30
N PHE A 113 -6.18 -2.91 -3.44
CA PHE A 113 -6.10 -3.97 -4.43
C PHE A 113 -6.15 -3.46 -5.87
N GLY A 114 -7.03 -2.51 -6.17
CA GLY A 114 -7.10 -1.88 -7.48
C GLY A 114 -5.77 -1.21 -7.86
N LEU A 115 -5.16 -0.50 -6.90
CA LEU A 115 -3.86 0.13 -7.11
C LEU A 115 -2.73 -0.90 -7.29
N GLU A 116 -2.76 -2.05 -6.61
CA GLU A 116 -1.78 -3.13 -6.83
C GLU A 116 -1.81 -3.66 -8.27
N PHE A 117 -2.99 -3.84 -8.87
CA PHE A 117 -3.08 -4.25 -10.27
C PHE A 117 -2.49 -3.19 -11.22
N LEU A 118 -2.77 -1.92 -10.95
CA LEU A 118 -2.23 -0.81 -11.74
C LEU A 118 -0.71 -0.70 -11.58
N ASN A 119 -0.19 -0.81 -10.36
CA ASN A 119 1.25 -0.81 -10.08
C ASN A 119 1.95 -2.01 -10.72
N SER A 120 1.34 -3.20 -10.69
CA SER A 120 1.89 -4.40 -11.33
C SER A 120 2.03 -4.23 -12.86
N TRP A 121 1.09 -3.52 -13.49
CA TRP A 121 1.22 -3.10 -14.90
C TRP A 121 2.28 -2.01 -15.08
N ALA A 122 2.26 -0.96 -14.25
CA ALA A 122 3.16 0.18 -14.38
C ALA A 122 4.64 -0.21 -14.19
N ASP A 123 4.91 -1.04 -13.18
CA ASP A 123 6.27 -1.41 -12.79
C ASP A 123 6.85 -2.56 -13.65
N ASN A 124 6.04 -3.59 -13.94
CA ASN A 124 6.54 -4.86 -14.48
C ASN A 124 5.80 -5.36 -15.72
N GLN A 125 4.83 -4.60 -16.24
CA GLN A 125 3.97 -4.98 -17.37
C GLN A 125 3.40 -6.41 -17.25
N MET A 126 3.07 -6.85 -16.02
CA MET A 126 2.53 -8.21 -15.81
C MET A 126 1.16 -8.42 -16.46
N LEU A 127 0.37 -7.35 -16.53
CA LEU A 127 -0.92 -7.29 -17.21
C LEU A 127 -0.84 -6.26 -18.33
N SER A 128 -1.69 -6.38 -19.34
CA SER A 128 -1.90 -5.27 -20.28
C SER A 128 -2.53 -4.07 -19.55
N LYS A 129 -2.35 -2.86 -20.08
CA LYS A 129 -2.96 -1.64 -19.49
C LYS A 129 -4.48 -1.80 -19.29
N ALA A 130 -5.16 -2.29 -20.33
CA ALA A 130 -6.59 -2.59 -20.27
C ALA A 130 -6.93 -3.67 -19.24
N GLY A 131 -6.12 -4.74 -19.16
CA GLY A 131 -6.30 -5.81 -18.18
C GLY A 131 -6.18 -5.32 -16.74
N ALA A 132 -5.16 -4.53 -16.44
CA ALA A 132 -4.96 -3.95 -15.11
C ALA A 132 -6.12 -3.02 -14.70
N VAL A 133 -6.58 -2.15 -15.62
CA VAL A 133 -7.74 -1.27 -15.40
C VAL A 133 -9.00 -2.09 -15.16
N LEU A 134 -9.25 -3.12 -15.98
CA LEU A 134 -10.41 -4.00 -15.84
C LEU A 134 -10.38 -4.74 -14.49
N SER A 135 -9.23 -5.29 -14.08
CA SER A 135 -9.07 -5.95 -12.78
C SER A 135 -9.32 -5.00 -11.61
N ALA A 136 -8.85 -3.76 -11.70
CA ALA A 136 -9.13 -2.74 -10.69
C ALA A 136 -10.65 -2.45 -10.62
N ILE A 137 -11.32 -2.23 -11.75
CA ILE A 137 -12.78 -1.98 -11.80
C ILE A 137 -13.56 -3.17 -11.24
N ILE A 138 -13.23 -4.39 -11.65
CA ILE A 138 -13.87 -5.62 -11.16
C ILE A 138 -13.75 -5.71 -9.63
N THR A 139 -12.57 -5.39 -9.08
CA THR A 139 -12.34 -5.38 -7.62
C THR A 139 -13.33 -4.45 -6.91
N TYR A 140 -13.48 -3.22 -7.40
CA TYR A 140 -14.45 -2.27 -6.84
C TYR A 140 -15.90 -2.76 -6.96
N VAL A 141 -16.27 -3.29 -8.13
CA VAL A 141 -17.62 -3.81 -8.37
C VAL A 141 -17.93 -4.98 -7.43
N LEU A 142 -17.00 -5.94 -7.28
CA LEU A 142 -17.18 -7.09 -6.39
C LEU A 142 -17.35 -6.68 -4.93
N ILE A 143 -16.53 -5.75 -4.44
CA ILE A 143 -16.68 -5.24 -3.06
C ILE A 143 -18.00 -4.48 -2.89
N ARG A 144 -18.43 -3.72 -3.89
CA ARG A 144 -19.74 -3.03 -3.88
C ARG A 144 -20.91 -4.01 -3.88
N LEU A 145 -20.85 -5.07 -4.67
CA LEU A 145 -21.86 -6.12 -4.71
C LEU A 145 -21.91 -6.89 -3.38
N LEU A 146 -20.76 -7.24 -2.82
CA LEU A 146 -20.65 -7.86 -1.50
C LEU A 146 -21.31 -6.99 -0.43
N MET A 147 -21.01 -5.69 -0.43
CA MET A 147 -21.61 -4.73 0.50
C MET A 147 -23.11 -4.60 0.33
N SER A 148 -23.58 -4.47 -0.91
CA SER A 148 -25.00 -4.35 -1.23
C SER A 148 -25.76 -5.60 -0.77
N TYR A 149 -25.22 -6.78 -1.05
CA TYR A 149 -25.77 -8.05 -0.57
C TYR A 149 -25.80 -8.12 0.97
N TRP A 150 -24.72 -7.67 1.64
CA TRP A 150 -24.65 -7.69 3.09
C TRP A 150 -25.72 -6.80 3.73
N TYR A 151 -25.87 -5.56 3.27
CA TYR A 151 -26.87 -4.64 3.82
C TYR A 151 -28.30 -4.98 3.38
N TYR A 152 -28.49 -5.64 2.23
CA TYR A 152 -29.78 -6.22 1.86
C TYR A 152 -30.19 -7.30 2.86
N LYS A 153 -29.27 -8.21 3.21
CA LYS A 153 -29.53 -9.30 4.15
C LYS A 153 -29.64 -8.83 5.61
N PHE A 154 -28.92 -7.76 5.96
CA PHE A 154 -28.85 -7.20 7.32
C PHE A 154 -29.14 -5.69 7.30
N PRO A 155 -30.41 -5.29 7.10
CA PRO A 155 -30.78 -3.88 6.98
C PRO A 155 -30.61 -3.13 8.31
N ILE A 156 -30.09 -1.90 8.23
CA ILE A 156 -29.79 -1.04 9.39
C ILE A 156 -31.06 -0.72 10.19
N SER A 157 -32.20 -0.55 9.50
CA SER A 157 -33.50 -0.24 10.13
C SER A 157 -33.94 -1.29 11.16
N SER A 158 -33.54 -2.55 10.99
CA SER A 158 -33.86 -3.62 11.93
C SER A 158 -33.25 -3.44 13.31
N MET A 159 -32.19 -2.60 13.44
CA MET A 159 -31.58 -2.28 14.73
C MET A 159 -32.41 -1.28 15.53
N ILE A 160 -32.84 -0.18 14.89
CA ILE A 160 -33.57 0.92 15.55
C ILE A 160 -34.90 0.42 16.10
N THR A 161 -35.70 -0.27 15.28
CA THR A 161 -37.04 -0.75 15.69
C THR A 161 -37.00 -1.77 16.84
N ARG A 162 -35.85 -2.41 17.08
CA ARG A 162 -35.70 -3.42 18.14
C ARG A 162 -35.31 -2.80 19.49
N GLU A 163 -34.51 -1.73 19.49
CA GLU A 163 -34.19 -0.97 20.71
C GLU A 163 -35.43 -0.28 21.28
N ASP A 164 -36.25 0.32 20.42
CA ASP A 164 -37.52 0.94 20.84
C ASP A 164 -38.47 -0.07 21.50
N LYS A 165 -38.56 -1.28 20.93
CA LYS A 165 -39.36 -2.38 21.51
C LYS A 165 -38.80 -2.84 22.86
N LEU A 166 -37.47 -2.88 23.01
CA LEU A 166 -36.85 -3.29 24.26
C LEU A 166 -37.02 -2.24 25.36
N ASN A 167 -36.86 -0.95 25.04
CA ASN A 167 -37.11 0.14 25.99
C ASN A 167 -38.57 0.15 26.46
N ASN A 168 -39.52 -0.09 25.55
CA ASN A 168 -40.92 -0.20 25.93
C ASN A 168 -41.22 -1.44 26.80
N GLN A 169 -40.50 -2.54 26.57
CA GLN A 169 -40.59 -3.75 27.39
C GLN A 169 -39.90 -3.62 28.75
N THR A 170 -38.76 -2.93 28.87
CA THR A 170 -38.10 -2.70 30.16
C THR A 170 -38.90 -1.74 31.03
N VAL A 171 -39.51 -0.70 30.46
CA VAL A 171 -40.47 0.15 31.18
C VAL A 171 -41.67 -0.67 31.69
N SER A 172 -42.09 -1.69 30.94
CA SER A 172 -43.18 -2.59 31.36
C SER A 172 -42.73 -3.69 32.35
N ALA A 173 -41.48 -4.15 32.28
CA ALA A 173 -40.94 -5.26 33.09
C ALA A 173 -40.29 -4.81 34.41
N VAL A 174 -40.01 -3.53 34.61
CA VAL A 174 -39.67 -2.98 35.94
C VAL A 174 -40.86 -3.14 36.93
N ALA A 175 -42.05 -3.46 36.45
CA ALA A 175 -43.18 -3.90 37.28
C ALA A 175 -43.16 -5.40 37.67
N SER A 176 -42.31 -6.25 37.06
CA SER A 176 -42.25 -7.67 37.40
C SER A 176 -40.89 -8.30 37.09
N SER A 177 -40.09 -8.47 38.15
CA SER A 177 -38.98 -9.42 38.28
C SER A 177 -37.86 -9.37 37.22
N ALA A 178 -36.70 -8.89 37.67
CA ALA A 178 -35.47 -8.72 36.92
C ALA A 178 -34.88 -10.06 36.43
N ASN A 179 -35.15 -10.40 35.16
CA ASN A 179 -34.26 -11.23 34.36
C ASN A 179 -33.70 -10.36 33.23
N THR A 180 -32.41 -10.07 33.31
CA THR A 180 -31.64 -9.30 32.32
C THR A 180 -31.60 -10.06 30.99
N LEU A 181 -32.55 -9.75 30.11
CA LEU A 181 -32.60 -10.27 28.76
C LEU A 181 -31.40 -9.71 27.96
N MET A 182 -30.37 -10.53 27.75
CA MET A 182 -29.25 -10.16 26.88
C MET A 182 -29.74 -9.89 25.46
N LEU A 183 -29.59 -8.64 25.00
CA LEU A 183 -29.90 -8.16 23.65
C LEU A 183 -29.20 -9.01 22.56
N PRO A 184 -29.95 -9.69 21.66
CA PRO A 184 -29.34 -10.34 20.51
C PRO A 184 -29.13 -9.34 19.36
N ASN A 185 -27.84 -9.20 19.04
CA ASN A 185 -27.24 -9.01 17.72
C ASN A 185 -26.97 -7.61 17.13
N GLY A 186 -26.21 -6.79 17.87
CA GLY A 186 -25.14 -5.97 17.27
C GLY A 186 -23.94 -6.80 16.75
N ARG A 187 -24.04 -8.13 16.75
CA ARG A 187 -23.02 -9.09 16.29
C ARG A 187 -22.81 -9.08 14.78
N MET A 188 -23.84 -8.75 13.99
CA MET A 188 -23.79 -8.96 12.53
C MET A 188 -22.86 -7.97 11.81
N HIS A 189 -22.87 -6.69 12.18
CA HIS A 189 -21.90 -5.73 11.63
C HIS A 189 -20.46 -6.11 11.97
N LYS A 190 -20.21 -6.63 13.17
CA LYS A 190 -18.89 -7.10 13.59
C LYS A 190 -18.41 -8.28 12.73
N ASN A 191 -19.31 -9.17 12.33
CA ASN A 191 -18.98 -10.33 11.50
C ASN A 191 -18.47 -9.96 10.10
N LEU A 192 -18.98 -8.88 9.49
CA LEU A 192 -18.48 -8.40 8.19
C LEU A 192 -17.04 -7.92 8.28
N VAL A 193 -16.75 -7.08 9.28
CA VAL A 193 -15.40 -6.56 9.53
C VAL A 193 -14.47 -7.70 9.93
N LEU A 194 -14.96 -8.66 10.72
CA LEU A 194 -14.21 -9.85 11.09
C LEU A 194 -13.86 -10.71 9.86
N PHE A 195 -14.80 -10.92 8.94
CA PHE A 195 -14.52 -11.63 7.69
C PHE A 195 -13.44 -10.92 6.86
N ALA A 196 -13.57 -9.61 6.69
CA ALA A 196 -12.56 -8.79 6.01
C ALA A 196 -11.20 -8.88 6.71
N LEU A 197 -11.18 -8.89 8.05
CA LEU A 197 -9.97 -9.07 8.84
C LEU A 197 -9.33 -10.44 8.68
N ILE A 198 -10.13 -11.51 8.66
CA ILE A 198 -9.63 -12.87 8.41
C ILE A 198 -8.98 -12.93 7.03
N PHE A 199 -9.62 -12.36 6.01
CA PHE A 199 -9.05 -12.26 4.68
C PHE A 199 -7.73 -11.47 4.66
N LEU A 200 -7.71 -10.28 5.29
CA LEU A 200 -6.49 -9.47 5.42
C LEU A 200 -5.40 -10.16 6.23
N PHE A 201 -5.75 -10.99 7.21
CA PHE A 201 -4.79 -11.77 7.98
C PHE A 201 -4.08 -12.80 7.09
N PHE A 202 -4.81 -13.52 6.24
CA PHE A 202 -4.18 -14.45 5.29
C PHE A 202 -3.25 -13.73 4.31
N LEU A 203 -3.63 -12.53 3.86
CA LEU A 203 -2.79 -11.69 3.00
C LEU A 203 -1.56 -11.16 3.75
N PHE A 204 -1.72 -10.78 5.01
CA PHE A 204 -0.62 -10.39 5.89
C PHE A 204 0.38 -11.52 6.03
N ILE A 205 -0.08 -12.74 6.33
CA ILE A 205 0.79 -13.92 6.42
C ILE A 205 1.48 -14.19 5.08
N ALA A 206 0.76 -14.16 3.96
CA ALA A 206 1.34 -14.33 2.63
C ALA A 206 2.37 -13.24 2.29
N SER A 207 2.15 -12.00 2.74
CA SER A 207 3.10 -10.90 2.58
C SER A 207 4.34 -11.10 3.46
N CYS A 208 4.19 -11.63 4.67
CA CYS A 208 5.30 -11.96 5.57
C CYS A 208 6.13 -13.15 5.06
N THR A 209 5.55 -14.08 4.28
CA THR A 209 6.32 -15.16 3.66
C THR A 209 7.04 -14.75 2.40
N ASN A 210 6.61 -13.65 1.75
CA ASN A 210 7.21 -13.10 0.53
C ASN A 210 8.09 -11.88 0.85
N ILE A 211 8.79 -11.87 1.97
CA ILE A 211 9.78 -10.81 2.26
C ILE A 211 10.83 -10.89 1.15
N PRO A 212 10.99 -9.83 0.33
CA PRO A 212 12.03 -9.80 -0.68
C PRO A 212 13.35 -10.08 0.00
N THR A 213 14.17 -10.95 -0.59
CA THR A 213 15.56 -11.09 -0.14
C THR A 213 16.16 -9.70 -0.07
N PRO A 214 16.83 -9.33 1.06
CA PRO A 214 17.46 -8.04 1.15
C PRO A 214 18.41 -7.91 -0.04
N LEU A 215 18.28 -6.81 -0.77
CA LEU A 215 19.06 -6.54 -1.97
C LEU A 215 20.54 -6.72 -1.62
N ASP A 216 21.20 -7.65 -2.28
CA ASP A 216 22.62 -7.90 -2.04
C ASP A 216 23.41 -6.70 -2.57
N SER A 217 23.72 -5.75 -1.67
CA SER A 217 24.41 -4.53 -2.02
C SER A 217 25.73 -4.82 -2.73
N ASN A 218 26.48 -5.84 -2.32
CA ASN A 218 27.77 -6.15 -2.94
C ASN A 218 27.59 -6.62 -4.39
N LYS A 219 26.59 -7.48 -4.63
CA LYS A 219 26.23 -7.89 -5.98
C LYS A 219 25.74 -6.71 -6.81
N LEU A 220 24.88 -5.86 -6.23
CA LEU A 220 24.34 -4.69 -6.91
C LEU A 220 25.43 -3.68 -7.29
N MET A 221 26.40 -3.41 -6.41
CA MET A 221 27.49 -2.47 -6.72
C MET A 221 28.39 -3.00 -7.85
N LYS A 222 28.55 -4.32 -7.95
CA LYS A 222 29.38 -4.95 -8.99
C LYS A 222 28.65 -5.08 -10.34
N GLU A 223 27.39 -5.49 -10.30
CA GLU A 223 26.60 -5.76 -11.50
C GLU A 223 25.90 -4.50 -12.02
N GLN A 224 25.52 -3.59 -11.12
CA GLN A 224 24.74 -2.38 -11.40
C GLN A 224 23.42 -2.63 -12.12
N PHE A 225 22.90 -3.86 -12.05
CA PHE A 225 21.55 -4.21 -12.50
C PHE A 225 20.89 -5.17 -11.52
N SER A 226 19.56 -5.07 -11.36
CA SER A 226 18.75 -6.01 -10.57
C SER A 226 17.35 -6.12 -11.16
N ARG A 227 16.63 -7.19 -10.81
CA ARG A 227 15.21 -7.39 -11.14
C ARG A 227 14.27 -7.18 -9.95
N GLU A 228 14.84 -6.98 -8.77
CA GLU A 228 14.10 -6.91 -7.51
C GLU A 228 13.46 -5.53 -7.24
N PRO A 229 14.15 -4.39 -7.47
CA PRO A 229 13.61 -3.12 -7.04
C PRO A 229 12.48 -2.63 -7.95
N ALA A 230 11.39 -2.17 -7.32
CA ALA A 230 10.34 -1.43 -7.99
C ALA A 230 10.88 -0.07 -8.48
N ALA A 231 10.28 0.50 -9.52
CA ALA A 231 10.63 1.86 -9.93
C ALA A 231 10.31 2.86 -8.80
N GLY A 232 11.19 3.84 -8.60
CA GLY A 232 11.11 4.82 -7.51
C GLY A 232 11.72 4.33 -6.20
N THR A 233 12.33 3.14 -6.18
CA THR A 233 13.05 2.65 -5.01
C THR A 233 14.28 3.52 -4.75
N LYS A 234 14.36 4.04 -3.51
CA LYS A 234 15.56 4.70 -2.96
C LYS A 234 16.48 3.65 -2.34
N LEU A 235 17.74 3.61 -2.76
CA LEU A 235 18.74 2.67 -2.24
C LEU A 235 19.47 3.22 -1.02
N PHE A 236 19.77 4.52 -1.02
CA PHE A 236 20.60 5.16 -0.01
C PHE A 236 19.85 6.33 0.61
N ASN A 237 19.90 6.43 1.94
CA ASN A 237 19.26 7.53 2.68
C ASN A 237 20.06 8.84 2.63
N LYS A 238 21.32 8.76 2.18
CA LYS A 238 22.27 9.85 2.02
C LYS A 238 22.94 9.68 0.67
N GLU A 239 23.48 10.78 0.13
CA GLU A 239 24.26 10.75 -1.09
C GLU A 239 25.46 9.81 -0.98
N GLU A 240 25.31 8.61 -1.54
CA GLU A 240 26.37 7.61 -1.58
C GLU A 240 26.36 6.90 -2.93
N HIS A 241 27.53 6.79 -3.54
CA HIS A 241 27.69 6.02 -4.79
C HIS A 241 28.13 4.57 -4.55
N ASN A 242 28.76 4.29 -3.40
CA ASN A 242 29.13 2.94 -2.93
C ASN A 242 29.77 2.01 -3.98
N GLY A 243 30.52 2.55 -4.94
CA GLY A 243 31.19 1.76 -5.99
C GLY A 243 30.40 1.58 -7.29
N ILE A 244 29.23 2.18 -7.42
CA ILE A 244 28.53 2.39 -8.71
C ILE A 244 29.41 3.29 -9.59
N GLN A 245 29.60 2.90 -10.84
CA GLN A 245 30.40 3.61 -11.83
C GLN A 245 29.59 3.95 -13.06
N ALA A 246 30.02 4.97 -13.81
CA ALA A 246 29.44 5.29 -15.10
C ALA A 246 29.62 4.12 -16.08
N ARG A 247 28.53 3.62 -16.66
CA ARG A 247 28.55 2.44 -17.52
C ARG A 247 27.48 2.46 -18.60
N ASP A 248 27.81 1.88 -19.75
CA ASP A 248 26.86 1.54 -20.80
C ASP A 248 26.21 0.17 -20.56
N PHE A 249 24.94 0.02 -20.98
CA PHE A 249 24.18 -1.21 -20.80
C PHE A 249 23.59 -1.74 -22.11
N ASN A 250 23.60 -3.07 -22.25
CA ASN A 250 22.89 -3.78 -23.32
C ASN A 250 21.63 -4.43 -22.76
N ILE A 251 20.46 -3.98 -23.21
CA ILE A 251 19.16 -4.44 -22.73
C ILE A 251 18.54 -5.38 -23.75
N SER A 252 18.59 -6.68 -23.48
CA SER A 252 18.08 -7.72 -24.37
C SER A 252 16.70 -8.25 -23.92
N GLY A 253 16.03 -8.97 -24.83
CA GLY A 253 14.75 -9.64 -24.54
C GLY A 253 13.51 -8.77 -24.69
N LEU A 254 13.62 -7.62 -25.33
CA LEU A 254 12.51 -6.71 -25.65
C LEU A 254 11.73 -7.20 -26.88
N THR A 255 10.45 -6.85 -27.00
CA THR A 255 9.66 -7.27 -28.18
C THR A 255 10.15 -6.54 -29.43
N ARG A 256 10.35 -7.28 -30.54
CA ARG A 256 10.81 -6.73 -31.82
C ARG A 256 9.75 -5.86 -32.49
N GLY A 257 10.16 -4.74 -33.07
CA GLY A 257 9.33 -3.93 -33.97
C GLY A 257 8.27 -3.08 -33.26
N VAL A 258 8.43 -2.88 -31.95
CA VAL A 258 7.54 -2.07 -31.11
C VAL A 258 8.38 -1.13 -30.26
N SER A 259 7.80 -0.03 -29.80
CA SER A 259 8.39 0.78 -28.73
C SER A 259 8.24 0.10 -27.37
N THR A 260 9.19 0.33 -26.46
CA THR A 260 9.10 -0.08 -25.05
C THR A 260 8.99 1.14 -24.14
N ARG A 261 8.58 0.90 -22.89
CA ARG A 261 8.56 1.93 -21.86
C ARG A 261 9.88 1.91 -21.09
N MET A 262 10.43 3.10 -20.87
CA MET A 262 11.59 3.34 -20.02
C MET A 262 11.14 4.19 -18.84
N LEU A 263 11.53 3.80 -17.62
CA LEU A 263 11.34 4.58 -16.41
C LEU A 263 12.70 5.08 -15.94
N ILE A 264 12.80 6.35 -15.54
CA ILE A 264 14.02 6.93 -14.96
C ILE A 264 13.68 7.69 -13.68
N TRP A 265 14.52 7.55 -12.65
CA TRP A 265 14.40 8.27 -11.38
C TRP A 265 15.77 8.40 -10.71
N ASP A 266 15.88 9.31 -9.75
CA ASP A 266 17.00 9.35 -8.82
C ASP A 266 16.80 8.29 -7.72
N PHE A 267 17.74 7.35 -7.58
CA PHE A 267 17.67 6.30 -6.56
C PHE A 267 18.37 6.68 -5.25
N ASN A 268 18.96 7.86 -5.17
CA ASN A 268 19.75 8.37 -4.06
C ASN A 268 18.92 9.37 -3.22
N SER A 269 19.59 10.27 -2.49
CA SER A 269 18.92 11.39 -1.87
C SER A 269 18.58 12.45 -2.90
N GLU A 270 17.33 12.90 -2.90
CA GLU A 270 16.83 13.88 -3.87
C GLU A 270 17.52 15.24 -3.70
N ASP A 271 18.32 15.60 -4.69
CA ASP A 271 19.10 16.85 -4.84
C ASP A 271 18.66 17.68 -6.06
N HIS A 272 17.73 17.16 -6.87
CA HIS A 272 17.19 17.80 -8.08
C HIS A 272 18.19 17.93 -9.22
N ASP A 273 19.02 16.91 -9.40
CA ASP A 273 19.87 16.73 -10.56
C ASP A 273 19.12 16.80 -11.90
N ILE A 274 19.82 17.23 -12.94
CA ILE A 274 19.23 17.44 -14.27
C ILE A 274 19.96 16.62 -15.31
N VAL A 275 19.19 15.85 -16.09
CA VAL A 275 19.68 15.12 -17.26
C VAL A 275 18.96 15.51 -18.53
N GLN A 276 19.59 15.19 -19.65
CA GLN A 276 19.02 15.25 -21.00
C GLN A 276 18.93 13.82 -21.55
N ILE A 277 17.84 13.52 -22.26
CA ILE A 277 17.60 12.19 -22.84
C ILE A 277 17.59 12.31 -24.36
N LEU A 278 18.42 11.49 -25.00
CA LEU A 278 18.48 11.34 -26.44
C LEU A 278 18.12 9.91 -26.84
N VAL A 279 17.50 9.76 -28.00
CA VAL A 279 17.20 8.48 -28.64
C VAL A 279 17.76 8.52 -30.05
N ASP A 280 18.64 7.57 -30.37
CA ASP A 280 19.35 7.47 -31.65
C ASP A 280 20.03 8.80 -32.03
N GLY A 281 20.60 9.49 -31.04
CA GLY A 281 21.27 10.78 -31.19
C GLY A 281 20.35 12.00 -31.27
N LYS A 282 19.01 11.82 -31.35
CA LYS A 282 18.04 12.92 -31.33
C LYS A 282 17.58 13.21 -29.92
N ILE A 283 17.58 14.48 -29.51
CA ILE A 283 17.06 14.87 -28.21
C ILE A 283 15.53 14.67 -28.18
N ILE A 284 15.05 13.90 -27.21
CA ILE A 284 13.62 13.72 -26.94
C ILE A 284 13.15 14.49 -25.71
N GLN A 285 14.08 14.79 -24.80
CA GLN A 285 13.83 15.59 -23.61
C GLN A 285 15.07 16.43 -23.30
N ASP A 286 14.96 17.75 -23.42
CA ASP A 286 16.08 18.68 -23.26
C ASP A 286 16.57 18.79 -21.82
N SER A 287 15.64 18.72 -20.87
CA SER A 287 15.92 18.81 -19.43
C SER A 287 14.84 18.07 -18.65
N ILE A 288 15.26 17.19 -17.76
CA ILE A 288 14.42 16.54 -16.77
C ILE A 288 15.12 16.62 -15.42
N VAL A 289 14.38 17.11 -14.42
CA VAL A 289 14.81 17.05 -13.02
C VAL A 289 14.55 15.63 -12.52
N LEU A 290 15.59 14.98 -12.05
CA LEU A 290 15.49 13.68 -11.42
C LEU A 290 14.97 13.86 -10.00
N THR A 291 14.01 13.01 -9.66
CA THR A 291 13.42 12.92 -8.32
C THR A 291 13.32 11.45 -7.95
N ASN A 292 13.02 11.14 -6.70
CA ASN A 292 12.70 9.75 -6.32
C ASN A 292 11.38 9.25 -6.96
N THR A 293 10.58 10.14 -7.58
CA THR A 293 9.39 9.76 -8.36
C THR A 293 9.77 9.51 -9.82
N PRO A 294 9.55 8.30 -10.36
CA PRO A 294 9.95 8.01 -11.73
C PRO A 294 9.20 8.81 -12.78
N VAL A 295 9.86 8.99 -13.91
CA VAL A 295 9.28 9.54 -15.14
C VAL A 295 9.35 8.49 -16.23
N ALA A 296 8.27 8.37 -16.99
CA ALA A 296 8.12 7.38 -18.06
C ALA A 296 8.33 7.99 -19.44
N PHE A 297 9.04 7.27 -20.30
CA PHE A 297 9.25 7.57 -21.71
C PHE A 297 8.93 6.36 -22.58
N THR A 298 8.48 6.61 -23.81
CA THR A 298 8.34 5.57 -24.84
C THR A 298 9.50 5.67 -25.81
N VAL A 299 10.21 4.57 -26.01
CA VAL A 299 11.47 4.50 -26.76
C VAL A 299 11.43 3.35 -27.78
N PRO A 300 12.01 3.48 -28.98
CA PRO A 300 11.96 2.46 -30.03
C PRO A 300 12.81 1.22 -29.70
N VAL A 301 12.43 0.05 -30.23
CA VAL A 301 13.23 -1.20 -30.16
C VAL A 301 13.39 -1.80 -31.58
N PRO A 302 14.61 -1.95 -32.11
CA PRO A 302 15.89 -1.56 -31.51
C PRO A 302 16.06 -0.04 -31.44
N GLY A 303 16.99 0.41 -30.58
CA GLY A 303 17.35 1.81 -30.43
C GLY A 303 18.46 2.00 -29.43
N VAL A 304 19.09 3.17 -29.43
CA VAL A 304 20.12 3.57 -28.46
C VAL A 304 19.62 4.77 -27.69
N ILE A 305 19.46 4.63 -26.38
CA ILE A 305 19.15 5.75 -25.49
C ILE A 305 20.45 6.29 -24.93
N THR A 306 20.61 7.60 -24.94
CA THR A 306 21.74 8.28 -24.29
C THR A 306 21.19 9.17 -23.19
N ILE A 307 21.72 9.00 -21.98
CA ILE A 307 21.45 9.88 -20.85
C ILE A 307 22.69 10.73 -20.65
N LYS A 308 22.52 12.05 -20.76
CA LYS A 308 23.58 13.04 -20.61
C LYS A 308 23.37 13.83 -19.33
N GLY A 309 24.39 13.94 -18.50
CA GLY A 309 24.36 14.81 -17.32
C GLY A 309 24.40 16.28 -17.71
N ILE A 310 23.50 17.10 -17.18
CA ILE A 310 23.42 18.55 -17.47
C ILE A 310 23.84 19.36 -16.26
N GLN A 311 23.27 19.05 -15.09
CA GLN A 311 23.55 19.76 -13.86
C GLN A 311 23.52 18.78 -12.69
N ASP A 312 24.49 18.93 -11.81
CA ASP A 312 24.65 18.21 -10.56
C ASP A 312 24.52 19.24 -9.43
N GLN A 313 23.60 19.01 -8.48
CA GLN A 313 23.36 19.92 -7.35
C GLN A 313 24.06 19.49 -6.05
N GLY A 314 24.81 18.39 -6.07
CA GLY A 314 25.50 17.83 -4.92
C GLY A 314 25.63 16.32 -5.06
N GLY A 315 26.70 15.74 -4.50
CA GLY A 315 26.76 14.30 -4.31
C GLY A 315 26.79 13.41 -5.54
N GLY A 316 26.83 13.95 -6.76
CA GLY A 316 27.01 13.23 -8.01
C GLY A 316 25.71 12.74 -8.65
N LEU A 317 25.66 12.81 -10.00
CA LEU A 317 24.45 12.48 -10.76
C LEU A 317 24.11 10.99 -10.78
N ALA A 318 23.31 10.55 -9.82
CA ALA A 318 22.90 9.16 -9.64
C ALA A 318 21.48 8.91 -10.15
N TYR A 319 21.30 7.88 -10.99
CA TYR A 319 19.99 7.56 -11.54
C TYR A 319 19.81 6.09 -11.85
N ALA A 320 18.56 5.67 -11.82
CA ALA A 320 18.15 4.32 -12.17
C ALA A 320 17.29 4.35 -13.43
N VAL A 321 17.48 3.35 -14.28
CA VAL A 321 16.67 3.15 -15.49
C VAL A 321 16.04 1.78 -15.42
N LYS A 322 14.71 1.70 -15.54
CA LYS A 322 13.98 0.43 -15.58
C LYS A 322 13.24 0.26 -16.90
N PHE A 323 13.31 -0.94 -17.45
CA PHE A 323 12.49 -1.38 -18.58
C PHE A 323 11.45 -2.39 -18.06
N PRO A 324 10.19 -1.98 -17.84
CA PRO A 324 9.17 -2.83 -17.24
C PRO A 324 9.01 -4.20 -17.91
N GLN A 325 9.16 -4.25 -19.23
CA GLN A 325 9.04 -5.50 -20.00
C GLN A 325 10.07 -6.57 -19.59
N THR A 326 11.31 -6.17 -19.32
CA THR A 326 12.39 -7.10 -18.92
C THR A 326 12.52 -7.22 -17.41
N ARG A 327 11.85 -6.30 -16.68
CA ARG A 327 11.95 -6.09 -15.23
C ARG A 327 13.35 -5.71 -14.75
N PHE A 328 14.27 -5.40 -15.66
CA PHE A 328 15.61 -4.97 -15.30
C PHE A 328 15.63 -3.50 -14.90
N THR A 329 16.21 -3.24 -13.74
CA THR A 329 16.59 -1.92 -13.25
C THR A 329 18.11 -1.81 -13.30
N CYS A 330 18.62 -0.85 -14.04
CA CYS A 330 20.04 -0.50 -14.12
C CYS A 330 20.31 0.72 -13.25
N PHE A 331 21.35 0.66 -12.42
CA PHE A 331 21.78 1.75 -11.55
C PHE A 331 23.05 2.35 -12.11
N ASN A 332 23.11 3.67 -12.23
CA ASN A 332 24.20 4.33 -12.92
C ASN A 332 24.50 5.69 -12.30
N ILE A 333 25.71 6.19 -12.59
CA ILE A 333 26.09 7.58 -12.33
C ILE A 333 26.58 8.21 -13.63
N VAL A 334 26.44 9.52 -13.76
CA VAL A 334 27.00 10.25 -14.91
C VAL A 334 27.62 11.55 -14.45
N ALA A 335 28.76 11.94 -15.00
CA ALA A 335 29.33 13.26 -14.72
C ALA A 335 28.54 14.36 -15.45
N VAL A 336 28.65 15.60 -15.01
CA VAL A 336 28.18 16.76 -15.80
C VAL A 336 28.85 16.74 -17.17
N ASN A 337 28.05 16.86 -18.24
CA ASN A 337 28.41 16.65 -19.65
C ASN A 337 28.86 15.23 -20.03
N GLY A 338 28.97 14.31 -19.08
CA GLY A 338 29.17 12.88 -19.34
C GLY A 338 27.94 12.26 -19.97
N VAL A 339 28.12 11.08 -20.56
CA VAL A 339 27.06 10.31 -21.23
C VAL A 339 27.16 8.84 -20.87
N ASN A 340 26.02 8.20 -20.68
CA ASN A 340 25.90 6.74 -20.67
C ASN A 340 24.84 6.31 -21.68
N THR A 341 25.01 5.13 -22.24
CA THR A 341 24.17 4.60 -23.30
C THR A 341 23.49 3.29 -22.91
N TYR A 342 22.27 3.12 -23.40
CA TYR A 342 21.45 1.92 -23.23
C TYR A 342 21.05 1.42 -24.61
N THR A 343 21.67 0.33 -25.04
CA THR A 343 21.41 -0.29 -26.35
C THR A 343 20.28 -1.31 -26.20
N LEU A 344 19.14 -1.04 -26.85
CA LEU A 344 17.95 -1.88 -26.79
C LEU A 344 17.98 -2.92 -27.90
N LEU A 345 18.04 -4.19 -27.51
CA LEU A 345 18.13 -5.33 -28.42
C LEU A 345 16.81 -6.12 -28.41
N PRO A 346 16.18 -6.35 -29.59
CA PRO A 346 14.98 -7.16 -29.67
C PRO A 346 15.29 -8.62 -29.32
N LYS A 347 14.28 -9.34 -28.86
CA LYS A 347 14.30 -10.79 -28.74
C LYS A 347 14.53 -11.38 -30.13
N LEU A 348 15.47 -12.33 -30.20
CA LEU A 348 15.82 -13.02 -31.44
C LEU A 348 14.65 -13.84 -31.97
#